data_AF-A0A1V6I1L4-F1
#
_entry.id   AF-A0A1V6I1L4-F1
#
_cell.length_a   1.000
_cell.length_b   1.000
_cell.length_c   1.000
_cell.angle_alpha   90.00
_cell.angle_beta   90.00
_cell.angle_gamma   90.00
#
_symmetry.space_group_name_H-M   'P 1'
#
loop_
_entity.id
_entity.type
_entity.pdbx_description
1 polymer ?
#
loop_
_entity_poly.entity_id
_entity_poly.type
_entity_poly.pdbx_seq_one_letter_code
_entity_poly.pdbx_strand_id
1 'polypeptide(L)'
;MYKFFVIVILLFFINVLPAQKAFVNEFDSIIINTNQQKHVQKYYNNIYKAEQFIIEENFDKASEAYFEAFKYIENPFEVDLLHALDCEQLRKNPQKTNVKFIVKKLYSKTGEIPIMFTEQPYNEVVGINELEEYVKNQQHSRDSNFIRKIEYFHEIDQGIREEIIAEHGYPYDEFYKDTIQYLDSINYFKIIELINDYGYISEELIGGAKNLNSIDLIIIHNNKRKEIIPILHKSVINGTLDARFFAGILDICNYKINNEFYISQSVWFINEGIFSSQKYSKKQLAKLNKYRKSIYLDSFNTFQDKIKWTIRNPQYYFNFATMNNQMYLSDEEFYSIILDNANKKKSEKFLYFKSDEQEKRILLRAKEWDLQKHNENEN
;
A
#
# COMPACT_ATOMS: atom_id res chain seq x y z
N MET A 1 -35.14 -1.07 -36.78
CA MET A 1 -33.82 -0.66 -36.27
C MET A 1 -33.63 -0.94 -34.77
N TYR A 2 -34.59 -0.63 -33.89
CA TYR A 2 -34.48 -0.89 -32.43
C TYR A 2 -34.25 -2.37 -32.02
N LYS A 3 -34.87 -3.35 -32.70
CA LYS A 3 -34.69 -4.77 -32.37
C LYS A 3 -33.28 -5.32 -32.65
N PHE A 4 -32.57 -4.76 -33.62
CA PHE A 4 -31.22 -5.19 -33.97
C PHE A 4 -30.18 -4.66 -32.96
N PHE A 5 -30.39 -3.43 -32.47
CA PHE A 5 -29.54 -2.81 -31.44
C PHE A 5 -29.61 -3.55 -30.10
N VAL A 6 -30.81 -4.00 -29.71
CA VAL A 6 -31.03 -4.80 -28.49
C VAL A 6 -30.36 -6.18 -28.58
N ILE A 7 -30.38 -6.82 -29.75
CA ILE A 7 -29.73 -8.13 -29.96
C ILE A 7 -28.21 -8.03 -29.93
N VAL A 8 -27.63 -6.97 -30.52
CA VAL A 8 -26.17 -6.73 -30.47
C VAL A 8 -25.71 -6.44 -29.05
N ILE A 9 -26.47 -5.66 -28.27
CA ILE A 9 -26.19 -5.40 -26.85
C ILE A 9 -26.28 -6.71 -26.03
N LEU A 10 -27.34 -7.51 -26.22
CA LEU A 10 -27.49 -8.81 -25.54
C LEU A 10 -26.37 -9.79 -25.88
N LEU A 11 -25.97 -9.89 -27.15
CA LEU A 11 -24.86 -10.75 -27.57
C LEU A 11 -23.50 -10.26 -27.04
N PHE A 12 -23.33 -8.95 -26.85
CA PHE A 12 -22.15 -8.38 -26.19
C PHE A 12 -22.11 -8.76 -24.71
N PHE A 13 -23.23 -8.64 -23.98
CA PHE A 13 -23.32 -9.06 -22.57
C PHE A 13 -23.15 -10.57 -22.39
N ILE A 14 -23.67 -11.40 -23.32
CA ILE A 14 -23.55 -12.86 -23.26
C ILE A 14 -22.10 -13.33 -23.44
N ASN A 15 -21.26 -12.60 -24.18
CA ASN A 15 -19.86 -13.00 -24.43
C ASN A 15 -18.84 -12.32 -23.51
N VAL A 16 -19.12 -11.12 -22.99
CA VAL A 16 -18.19 -10.39 -22.12
C VAL A 16 -18.19 -10.94 -20.68
N LEU A 17 -19.34 -11.33 -20.15
CA LEU A 17 -19.45 -11.86 -18.78
C LEU A 17 -18.71 -13.20 -18.58
N PRO A 18 -18.81 -14.19 -19.49
CA PRO A 18 -18.04 -15.42 -19.39
C PRO A 18 -16.53 -15.19 -19.54
N ALA A 19 -16.11 -14.28 -20.42
CA ALA A 19 -14.69 -13.95 -20.62
C ALA A 19 -14.08 -13.29 -19.37
N GLN A 20 -14.79 -12.35 -18.74
CA GLN A 20 -14.35 -11.75 -17.47
C GLN A 20 -14.28 -12.77 -16.33
N LYS A 21 -15.24 -13.70 -16.25
CA LYS A 21 -15.25 -14.75 -15.23
C LYS A 21 -14.13 -15.77 -15.44
N ALA A 22 -13.84 -16.13 -16.69
CA ALA A 22 -12.71 -16.99 -17.05
C ALA A 22 -11.37 -16.33 -16.68
N PHE A 23 -11.22 -15.05 -17.02
CA PHE A 23 -10.06 -14.22 -16.67
C PHE A 23 -9.81 -14.21 -15.15
N VAL A 24 -10.81 -13.87 -14.32
CA VAL A 24 -10.66 -13.84 -12.85
C VAL A 24 -10.25 -15.21 -12.27
N ASN A 25 -10.89 -16.29 -12.71
CA ASN A 25 -10.56 -17.64 -12.22
C ASN A 25 -9.12 -18.05 -12.60
N GLU A 26 -8.62 -17.59 -13.75
CA GLU A 26 -7.25 -17.84 -14.17
C GLU A 26 -6.24 -17.12 -13.26
N PHE A 27 -6.51 -15.87 -12.85
CA PHE A 27 -5.62 -15.15 -11.93
C PHE A 27 -5.65 -15.67 -10.52
N ASP A 28 -6.83 -16.06 -10.02
CA ASP A 28 -6.90 -16.72 -8.72
C ASP A 28 -6.03 -17.97 -8.73
N SER A 29 -6.08 -18.76 -9.81
CA SER A 29 -5.18 -19.90 -9.99
C SER A 29 -3.70 -19.48 -10.00
N ILE A 30 -3.33 -18.41 -10.71
CA ILE A 30 -1.95 -17.89 -10.74
C ILE A 30 -1.49 -17.49 -9.33
N ILE A 31 -2.26 -16.67 -8.62
CA ILE A 31 -1.91 -16.20 -7.26
C ILE A 31 -1.79 -17.38 -6.29
N ILE A 32 -2.66 -18.38 -6.42
CA ILE A 32 -2.74 -19.49 -5.46
C ILE A 32 -1.67 -20.57 -5.73
N ASN A 33 -1.37 -20.83 -7.00
CA ASN A 33 -0.58 -22.00 -7.41
C ASN A 33 0.85 -21.67 -7.85
N THR A 34 1.22 -20.38 -7.94
CA THR A 34 2.59 -20.02 -8.34
C THR A 34 3.60 -20.44 -7.28
N ASN A 35 4.67 -21.09 -7.74
CA ASN A 35 5.76 -21.51 -6.88
C ASN A 35 6.58 -20.31 -6.43
N GLN A 36 6.73 -20.20 -5.12
CA GLN A 36 7.49 -19.15 -4.47
C GLN A 36 8.99 -19.35 -4.59
N GLN A 37 9.71 -18.26 -4.79
CA GLN A 37 11.16 -18.23 -4.76
C GLN A 37 11.65 -18.34 -3.33
N LYS A 38 12.48 -19.36 -3.05
CA LYS A 38 12.95 -19.66 -1.69
C LYS A 38 13.71 -18.51 -1.05
N HIS A 39 14.48 -17.76 -1.83
CA HIS A 39 15.27 -16.63 -1.32
C HIS A 39 14.35 -15.44 -0.95
N VAL A 40 13.39 -15.09 -1.81
CA VAL A 40 12.36 -14.06 -1.51
C VAL A 40 11.50 -14.45 -0.29
N GLN A 41 11.11 -15.72 -0.16
CA GLN A 41 10.42 -16.19 1.04
C GLN A 41 11.25 -16.01 2.31
N LYS A 42 12.56 -16.30 2.25
CA LYS A 42 13.47 -16.10 3.40
C LYS A 42 13.65 -14.63 3.74
N TYR A 43 13.68 -13.75 2.74
CA TYR A 43 13.66 -12.31 2.93
C TYR A 43 12.44 -11.91 3.77
N TYR A 44 11.22 -12.16 3.28
CA TYR A 44 9.99 -11.75 3.96
C TYR A 44 9.80 -12.42 5.32
N ASN A 45 10.22 -13.67 5.50
CA ASN A 45 10.20 -14.31 6.82
C ASN A 45 11.03 -13.55 7.86
N ASN A 46 12.20 -13.01 7.46
CA ASN A 46 13.03 -12.22 8.35
C ASN A 46 12.50 -10.78 8.51
N ILE A 47 11.96 -10.17 7.46
CA ILE A 47 11.26 -8.88 7.55
C ILE A 47 10.15 -8.96 8.61
N TYR A 48 9.24 -9.93 8.52
CA TYR A 48 8.15 -10.03 9.49
C TYR A 48 8.59 -10.42 10.89
N LYS A 49 9.73 -11.10 11.02
CA LYS A 49 10.35 -11.32 12.31
C LYS A 49 10.90 -10.01 12.90
N ALA A 50 11.50 -9.15 12.07
CA ALA A 50 11.95 -7.82 12.48
C ALA A 50 10.77 -6.94 12.93
N GLU A 51 9.71 -6.87 12.11
CA GLU A 51 8.51 -6.10 12.42
C GLU A 51 7.83 -6.59 13.72
N GLN A 52 7.84 -7.90 14.00
CA GLN A 52 7.37 -8.43 15.28
C GLN A 52 8.22 -7.98 16.46
N PHE A 53 9.55 -7.96 16.31
CA PHE A 53 10.43 -7.45 17.37
C PHE A 53 10.25 -5.96 17.63
N ILE A 54 9.89 -5.16 16.63
CA ILE A 54 9.52 -3.75 16.82
C ILE A 54 8.25 -3.61 17.65
N ILE A 55 7.22 -4.43 17.39
CA ILE A 55 5.99 -4.46 18.22
C ILE A 55 6.32 -4.77 19.68
N GLU A 56 7.32 -5.62 19.90
CA GLU A 56 7.86 -6.00 21.22
C GLU A 56 8.89 -5.00 21.78
N GLU A 57 9.12 -3.87 21.09
CA GLU A 57 10.09 -2.82 21.43
C GLU A 57 11.54 -3.35 21.59
N ASN A 58 11.85 -4.45 20.89
CA ASN A 58 13.16 -5.08 20.88
C ASN A 58 13.96 -4.68 19.63
N PHE A 59 14.38 -3.41 19.59
CA PHE A 59 15.06 -2.82 18.42
C PHE A 59 16.41 -3.48 18.08
N ASP A 60 17.11 -4.04 19.08
CA ASP A 60 18.34 -4.81 18.85
C ASP A 60 18.07 -6.04 17.96
N LYS A 61 17.08 -6.86 18.33
CA LYS A 61 16.71 -8.04 17.54
C LYS A 61 16.00 -7.68 16.23
N ALA A 62 15.25 -6.59 16.22
CA ALA A 62 14.62 -6.09 15.00
C ALA A 62 15.66 -5.74 13.94
N SER A 63 16.69 -4.98 14.32
CA SER A 63 17.81 -4.68 13.41
C SER A 63 18.50 -5.95 12.94
N GLU A 64 18.88 -6.86 13.84
CA GLU A 64 19.52 -8.14 13.46
C GLU A 64 18.69 -8.94 12.44
N ALA A 65 17.37 -8.95 12.59
CA ALA A 65 16.46 -9.62 11.66
C ALA A 65 16.39 -8.92 10.29
N TYR A 66 16.38 -7.59 10.23
CA TYR A 66 16.47 -6.86 8.95
C TYR A 66 17.79 -7.17 8.21
N PHE A 67 18.92 -7.10 8.90
CA PHE A 67 20.22 -7.41 8.29
C PHE A 67 20.37 -8.88 7.88
N GLU A 68 19.67 -9.80 8.55
CA GLU A 68 19.54 -11.18 8.07
C GLU A 68 18.67 -11.27 6.81
N ALA A 69 17.56 -10.51 6.75
CA ALA A 69 16.71 -10.45 5.56
C ALA A 69 17.49 -9.97 4.32
N PHE A 70 18.28 -8.91 4.47
CA PHE A 70 19.05 -8.27 3.38
C PHE A 70 20.11 -9.16 2.74
N LYS A 71 20.37 -10.36 3.27
CA LYS A 71 21.24 -11.37 2.65
C LYS A 71 20.56 -12.18 1.55
N TYR A 72 19.22 -12.14 1.49
CA TYR A 72 18.44 -13.03 0.61
C TYR A 72 17.95 -12.39 -0.68
N ILE A 73 17.95 -11.06 -0.77
CA ILE A 73 17.72 -10.35 -2.04
C ILE A 73 18.84 -9.33 -2.23
N GLU A 74 19.24 -9.11 -3.47
CA GLU A 74 20.32 -8.19 -3.81
C GLU A 74 19.97 -6.75 -3.42
N ASN A 75 18.71 -6.39 -3.64
CA ASN A 75 18.21 -5.03 -3.58
C ASN A 75 17.01 -4.94 -2.63
N PRO A 76 17.25 -4.82 -1.31
CA PRO A 76 16.20 -4.60 -0.32
C PRO A 76 15.29 -3.44 -0.68
N PHE A 77 14.01 -3.53 -0.32
CA PHE A 77 13.04 -2.47 -0.55
C PHE A 77 13.36 -1.25 0.32
N GLU A 78 13.14 -0.05 -0.22
CA GLU A 78 13.43 1.21 0.47
C GLU A 78 12.75 1.28 1.84
N VAL A 79 11.48 0.89 1.93
CA VAL A 79 10.73 0.85 3.19
C VAL A 79 11.42 -0.01 4.26
N ASP A 80 11.96 -1.17 3.90
CA ASP A 80 12.62 -2.07 4.85
C ASP A 80 13.98 -1.51 5.28
N LEU A 81 14.69 -0.83 4.37
CA LEU A 81 15.94 -0.13 4.67
C LEU A 81 15.71 1.02 5.65
N LEU A 82 14.63 1.79 5.48
CA LEU A 82 14.23 2.86 6.38
C LEU A 82 13.85 2.31 7.76
N HIS A 83 13.06 1.24 7.83
CA HIS A 83 12.74 0.61 9.12
C HIS A 83 13.94 0.00 9.83
N ALA A 84 14.89 -0.57 9.08
CA ALA A 84 16.15 -1.03 9.64
C ALA A 84 16.98 0.14 10.21
N LEU A 85 16.93 1.32 9.57
CA LEU A 85 17.58 2.51 10.08
C LEU A 85 16.94 2.97 11.38
N ASP A 86 15.61 3.06 11.45
CA ASP A 86 14.89 3.42 12.67
C ASP A 86 15.28 2.49 13.82
N CYS A 87 15.35 1.19 13.56
CA CYS A 87 15.80 0.21 14.54
C CYS A 87 17.26 0.43 14.98
N GLU A 88 18.15 0.80 14.06
CA GLU A 88 19.54 1.14 14.39
C GLU A 88 19.67 2.42 15.21
N GLN A 89 18.76 3.39 15.05
CA GLN A 89 18.75 4.58 15.89
C GLN A 89 18.20 4.30 17.29
N LEU A 90 17.21 3.41 17.40
CA LEU A 90 16.50 3.12 18.65
C LEU A 90 17.15 2.01 19.49
N ARG A 91 18.07 1.23 18.90
CA ARG A 91 18.75 0.15 19.63
C ARG A 91 19.75 0.71 20.65
N LYS A 92 20.05 -0.08 21.67
CA LYS A 92 20.93 0.34 22.78
C LYS A 92 22.36 0.68 22.35
N ASN A 93 22.86 -0.06 21.36
CA ASN A 93 24.22 0.11 20.83
C ASN A 93 24.19 0.19 19.30
N PRO A 94 23.89 1.37 18.72
CA PRO A 94 23.87 1.58 17.28
C PRO A 94 25.18 1.19 16.61
N GLN A 95 25.11 0.56 15.44
CA GLN A 95 26.27 0.11 14.68
C GLN A 95 26.50 1.01 13.47
N LYS A 96 27.60 1.77 13.47
CA LYS A 96 27.95 2.65 12.34
C LYS A 96 28.04 1.91 10.99
N THR A 97 28.50 0.67 11.00
CA THR A 97 28.59 -0.18 9.80
C THR A 97 27.22 -0.48 9.20
N ASN A 98 26.21 -0.66 10.05
CA ASN A 98 24.83 -0.92 9.64
C ASN A 98 24.22 0.33 9.00
N VAL A 99 24.37 1.49 9.65
CA VAL A 99 23.91 2.78 9.10
C VAL A 99 24.58 3.05 7.75
N LYS A 100 25.89 2.87 7.63
CA LYS A 100 26.62 3.00 6.37
C LYS A 100 26.11 2.05 5.29
N PHE A 101 25.85 0.79 5.62
CA PHE A 101 25.28 -0.17 4.68
C PHE A 101 23.92 0.30 4.14
N ILE A 102 23.02 0.72 5.04
CA ILE A 102 21.68 1.20 4.68
C ILE A 102 21.79 2.42 3.77
N VAL A 103 22.57 3.42 4.16
CA VAL A 103 22.76 4.65 3.37
C VAL A 103 23.33 4.34 2.00
N LYS A 104 24.30 3.44 1.88
CA LYS A 104 24.82 3.01 0.58
C LYS A 104 23.74 2.38 -0.29
N LYS A 105 22.87 1.54 0.27
CA LYS A 105 21.77 0.91 -0.47
C LYS A 105 20.72 1.93 -0.91
N LEU A 106 20.34 2.86 -0.04
CA LEU A 106 19.43 3.96 -0.39
C LEU A 106 20.04 4.85 -1.48
N TYR A 107 21.29 5.27 -1.32
CA TYR A 107 22.02 6.07 -2.31
C TYR A 107 22.12 5.36 -3.67
N SER A 108 22.35 4.04 -3.69
CA SER A 108 22.43 3.28 -4.94
C SER A 108 21.10 3.26 -5.73
N LYS A 109 19.98 3.51 -5.04
CA LYS A 109 18.65 3.70 -5.66
C LYS A 109 18.47 5.15 -6.07
N THR A 110 18.52 6.08 -5.13
CA THR A 110 18.06 7.48 -5.32
C THR A 110 19.11 8.41 -5.93
N GLY A 111 20.40 8.09 -5.75
CA GLY A 111 21.52 9.01 -6.00
C GLY A 111 21.72 10.07 -4.91
N GLU A 112 20.95 10.01 -3.82
CA GLU A 112 20.88 11.04 -2.80
C GLU A 112 20.90 10.41 -1.40
N ILE A 113 21.51 11.10 -0.44
CA ILE A 113 21.39 10.73 0.98
C ILE A 113 20.01 11.20 1.46
N PRO A 114 19.21 10.36 2.14
CA PRO A 114 17.90 10.76 2.64
C PRO A 114 17.96 12.00 3.52
N ILE A 115 17.03 12.95 3.30
CA ILE A 115 17.02 14.24 3.99
C ILE A 115 16.97 14.12 5.52
N MET A 116 16.38 13.05 6.07
CA MET A 116 16.35 12.84 7.53
C MET A 116 17.75 12.83 8.19
N PHE A 117 18.82 12.51 7.44
CA PHE A 117 20.19 12.58 7.94
C PHE A 117 20.73 14.02 8.12
N THR A 118 19.98 15.06 7.76
CA THR A 118 20.35 16.44 8.09
C THR A 118 20.02 16.79 9.54
N GLU A 119 19.23 15.98 10.23
CA GLU A 119 18.72 16.25 11.58
C GLU A 119 19.00 15.10 12.56
N GLN A 120 18.92 15.41 13.85
CA GLN A 120 18.95 14.40 14.90
C GLN A 120 17.62 13.62 14.94
N PRO A 121 17.62 12.33 15.35
CA PRO A 121 18.77 11.55 15.81
C PRO A 121 19.56 10.89 14.66
N TYR A 122 19.21 11.11 13.39
CA TYR A 122 19.74 10.29 12.30
C TYR A 122 21.22 10.52 12.00
N ASN A 123 21.75 11.71 12.34
CA ASN A 123 23.18 12.03 12.20
C ASN A 123 24.02 11.83 13.48
N GLU A 124 23.43 11.35 14.57
CA GLU A 124 24.13 11.05 15.84
C GLU A 124 25.09 9.87 15.71
N VAL A 125 24.65 8.81 15.01
CA VAL A 125 25.44 7.57 14.85
C VAL A 125 26.55 7.75 13.81
N VAL A 126 26.21 8.35 12.66
CA VAL A 126 27.15 8.69 11.59
C VAL A 126 26.78 10.07 11.07
N GLY A 127 27.72 11.02 11.15
CA GLY A 127 27.48 12.39 10.70
C GLY A 127 27.32 12.48 9.18
N ILE A 128 26.54 13.47 8.70
CA ILE A 128 26.24 13.65 7.27
C ILE A 128 27.50 13.74 6.40
N ASN A 129 28.51 14.52 6.81
CA ASN A 129 29.77 14.67 6.07
C ASN A 129 30.52 13.32 5.91
N GLU A 130 30.43 12.44 6.92
CA GLU A 130 31.04 11.10 6.85
C GLU A 130 30.28 10.20 5.88
N LEU A 131 28.95 10.34 5.82
CA LEU A 131 28.11 9.61 4.86
C LEU A 131 28.34 10.09 3.44
N GLU A 132 28.43 11.41 3.22
CA GLU A 132 28.75 12.02 1.92
C GLU A 132 30.06 11.49 1.36
N GLU A 133 31.13 11.50 2.16
CA GLU A 133 32.42 10.95 1.72
C GLU A 133 32.34 9.44 1.47
N TYR A 134 31.56 8.70 2.27
CA TYR A 134 31.39 7.26 2.11
C TYR A 134 30.67 6.88 0.79
N VAL A 135 29.74 7.71 0.31
CA VAL A 135 28.97 7.44 -0.92
C VAL A 135 29.48 8.18 -2.16
N LYS A 136 30.41 9.13 -2.02
CA LYS A 136 30.91 10.02 -3.08
C LYS A 136 31.26 9.37 -4.42
N ASN A 137 31.83 8.16 -4.39
CA ASN A 137 32.24 7.41 -5.59
C ASN A 137 31.31 6.24 -5.91
N GLN A 138 30.17 6.11 -5.23
CA GLN A 138 29.21 5.05 -5.50
C GLN A 138 28.44 5.36 -6.78
N GLN A 139 28.28 4.35 -7.63
CA GLN A 139 27.35 4.42 -8.74
C GLN A 139 25.93 4.21 -8.22
N HIS A 140 24.97 4.90 -8.84
CA HIS A 140 23.55 4.66 -8.63
C HIS A 140 22.94 4.05 -9.90
N SER A 141 21.89 3.26 -9.71
CA SER A 141 21.19 2.52 -10.77
C SER A 141 20.10 3.33 -11.48
N ARG A 142 19.80 4.52 -10.95
CA ARG A 142 18.81 5.46 -11.46
C ARG A 142 19.02 5.82 -12.93
N ASP A 143 18.02 5.58 -13.78
CA ASP A 143 17.98 6.09 -15.16
C ASP A 143 17.22 7.43 -15.21
N SER A 144 17.97 8.53 -15.35
CA SER A 144 17.40 9.88 -15.38
C SER A 144 16.46 10.12 -16.57
N ASN A 145 16.69 9.48 -17.72
CA ASN A 145 15.80 9.62 -18.87
C ASN A 145 14.48 8.88 -18.64
N PHE A 146 14.57 7.68 -18.05
CA PHE A 146 13.41 6.90 -17.67
C PHE A 146 12.56 7.65 -16.65
N ILE A 147 13.18 8.22 -15.61
CA ILE A 147 12.47 8.94 -14.57
C ILE A 147 11.81 10.20 -15.11
N ARG A 148 12.50 10.98 -15.94
CA ARG A 148 11.88 12.15 -16.58
C ARG A 148 10.65 11.76 -17.41
N LYS A 149 10.65 10.57 -18.01
CA LYS A 149 9.48 10.04 -18.74
C LYS A 149 8.32 9.70 -17.80
N ILE A 150 8.60 9.11 -16.63
CA ILE A 150 7.59 8.82 -15.60
C ILE A 150 7.05 10.11 -14.97
N GLU A 151 7.92 11.05 -14.60
CA GLU A 151 7.58 12.37 -14.07
C GLU A 151 6.67 13.11 -15.06
N TYR A 152 7.00 13.11 -16.35
CA TYR A 152 6.14 13.70 -17.38
C TYR A 152 4.74 13.08 -17.46
N PHE A 153 4.62 11.75 -17.32
CA PHE A 153 3.31 11.09 -17.31
C PHE A 153 2.51 11.46 -16.06
N HIS A 154 3.18 11.57 -14.92
CA HIS A 154 2.58 12.02 -13.68
C HIS A 154 2.13 13.47 -13.72
N GLU A 155 2.94 14.38 -14.29
CA GLU A 155 2.59 15.79 -14.48
C GLU A 155 1.35 15.94 -15.37
N ILE A 156 1.23 15.15 -16.44
CA ILE A 156 0.01 15.15 -17.27
C ILE A 156 -1.19 14.64 -16.47
N ASP A 157 -1.00 13.55 -15.70
CA ASP A 157 -2.07 12.92 -14.92
C ASP A 157 -2.60 13.82 -13.79
N GLN A 158 -1.70 14.48 -13.06
CA GLN A 158 -2.04 15.32 -11.92
C GLN A 158 -2.30 16.77 -12.29
N GLY A 159 -1.61 17.33 -13.29
CA GLY A 159 -1.71 18.75 -13.64
C GLY A 159 -3.13 19.19 -13.98
N ILE A 160 -3.87 18.36 -14.74
CA ILE A 160 -5.28 18.66 -15.03
C ILE A 160 -6.15 18.62 -13.76
N ARG A 161 -5.85 17.72 -12.81
CA ARG A 161 -6.60 17.62 -11.54
C ARG A 161 -6.30 18.83 -10.66
N GLU A 162 -5.06 19.32 -10.65
CA GLU A 162 -4.66 20.55 -9.97
C GLU A 162 -5.38 21.78 -10.55
N GLU A 163 -5.47 21.88 -11.87
CA GLU A 163 -6.24 22.94 -12.55
C GLU A 163 -7.72 22.90 -12.16
N ILE A 164 -8.35 21.72 -12.18
CA ILE A 164 -9.75 21.55 -11.77
C ILE A 164 -9.93 21.88 -10.28
N ILE A 165 -9.02 21.48 -9.39
CA ILE A 165 -9.07 21.89 -7.97
C ILE A 165 -9.02 23.41 -7.85
N ALA A 166 -8.14 24.08 -8.59
CA ALA A 166 -8.00 25.53 -8.53
C ALA A 166 -9.27 26.26 -8.97
N GLU A 167 -9.99 25.72 -9.95
CA GLU A 167 -11.22 26.31 -10.50
C GLU A 167 -12.49 25.91 -9.71
N HIS A 168 -12.58 24.66 -9.25
CA HIS A 168 -13.81 24.05 -8.73
C HIS A 168 -13.71 23.54 -7.28
N GLY A 169 -12.52 23.53 -6.69
CA GLY A 169 -12.28 23.08 -5.31
C GLY A 169 -12.25 21.56 -5.10
N TYR A 170 -12.41 20.75 -6.17
CA TYR A 170 -12.42 19.30 -6.09
C TYR A 170 -11.78 18.68 -7.35
N PRO A 171 -10.93 17.63 -7.24
CA PRO A 171 -10.16 17.10 -8.38
C PRO A 171 -10.97 16.39 -9.48
N TYR A 172 -12.27 16.18 -9.25
CA TYR A 172 -13.14 15.49 -10.20
C TYR A 172 -14.42 16.27 -10.40
N ASP A 173 -14.47 17.12 -11.42
CA ASP A 173 -15.68 17.80 -11.83
C ASP A 173 -16.37 17.01 -12.97
N GLU A 174 -17.71 16.95 -12.95
CA GLU A 174 -18.49 16.21 -13.94
C GLU A 174 -18.28 16.74 -15.36
N PHE A 175 -17.98 18.04 -15.51
CA PHE A 175 -17.66 18.69 -16.78
C PHE A 175 -16.36 18.16 -17.40
N TYR A 176 -15.37 17.81 -16.58
CA TYR A 176 -14.05 17.33 -17.03
C TYR A 176 -13.92 15.80 -17.06
N LYS A 177 -14.99 15.07 -16.70
CA LYS A 177 -14.98 13.62 -16.56
C LYS A 177 -14.46 12.87 -17.79
N ASP A 178 -14.90 13.25 -18.99
CA ASP A 178 -14.47 12.58 -20.22
C ASP A 178 -12.99 12.87 -20.53
N THR A 179 -12.53 14.10 -20.25
CA THR A 179 -11.13 14.49 -20.39
C THR A 179 -10.24 13.71 -19.44
N ILE A 180 -10.62 13.61 -18.17
CA ILE A 180 -9.90 12.82 -17.16
C ILE A 180 -9.82 11.36 -17.60
N GLN A 181 -10.93 10.74 -17.99
CA GLN A 181 -10.95 9.33 -18.42
C GLN A 181 -10.08 9.07 -19.65
N TYR A 182 -10.04 10.01 -20.59
CA TYR A 182 -9.20 9.92 -21.78
C TYR A 182 -7.71 9.99 -21.41
N LEU A 183 -7.32 10.95 -20.57
CA LEU A 183 -5.93 11.10 -20.11
C LEU A 183 -5.48 9.90 -19.28
N ASP A 184 -6.30 9.45 -18.34
CA ASP A 184 -6.04 8.26 -17.52
C ASP A 184 -5.78 7.04 -18.41
N SER A 185 -6.58 6.86 -19.47
CA SER A 185 -6.42 5.75 -20.41
C SER A 185 -5.13 5.85 -21.23
N ILE A 186 -4.76 7.03 -21.70
CA ILE A 186 -3.50 7.24 -22.45
C ILE A 186 -2.30 6.93 -21.56
N ASN A 187 -2.28 7.49 -20.34
CA ASN A 187 -1.18 7.31 -19.41
C ASN A 187 -1.04 5.84 -19.00
N TYR A 188 -2.17 5.14 -18.81
CA TYR A 188 -2.15 3.70 -18.58
C TYR A 188 -1.46 2.93 -19.70
N PHE A 189 -1.85 3.14 -20.96
CA PHE A 189 -1.23 2.43 -22.09
C PHE A 189 0.26 2.70 -22.22
N LYS A 190 0.69 3.94 -21.96
CA LYS A 190 2.11 4.29 -21.95
C LYS A 190 2.88 3.59 -20.83
N ILE A 191 2.29 3.46 -19.64
CA ILE A 191 2.89 2.71 -18.53
C ILE A 191 2.94 1.21 -18.85
N ILE A 192 1.88 0.64 -19.44
CA ILE A 192 1.87 -0.77 -19.86
C ILE A 192 2.94 -1.04 -20.93
N GLU A 193 3.10 -0.15 -21.90
CA GLU A 193 4.16 -0.24 -22.91
C GLU A 193 5.55 -0.26 -22.26
N LEU A 194 5.81 0.67 -21.32
CA LEU A 194 7.06 0.68 -20.55
C LEU A 194 7.27 -0.62 -19.77
N ILE A 195 6.23 -1.13 -19.12
CA ILE A 195 6.30 -2.38 -18.36
C ILE A 195 6.56 -3.59 -19.28
N ASN A 196 6.04 -3.58 -20.51
CA ASN A 196 6.31 -4.63 -21.48
C ASN A 196 7.75 -4.58 -21.99
N ASP A 197 8.31 -3.38 -22.17
CA ASP A 197 9.67 -3.18 -22.66
C ASP A 197 10.74 -3.52 -21.61
N TYR A 198 10.51 -3.14 -20.34
CA TYR A 198 11.52 -3.22 -19.27
C TYR A 198 11.20 -4.28 -18.20
N GLY A 199 10.04 -4.92 -18.26
CA GLY A 199 9.46 -5.62 -17.10
C GLY A 199 8.87 -4.64 -16.09
N TYR A 200 8.36 -5.15 -14.96
CA TYR A 200 7.88 -4.22 -13.93
C TYR A 200 9.02 -3.39 -13.38
N ILE A 201 8.72 -2.12 -13.23
CA ILE A 201 9.66 -1.05 -12.93
C ILE A 201 10.00 -1.10 -11.43
N SER A 202 11.20 -1.58 -11.10
CA SER A 202 11.67 -1.66 -9.71
C SER A 202 12.04 -0.28 -9.16
N GLU A 203 12.05 -0.13 -7.82
CA GLU A 203 12.52 1.08 -7.13
C GLU A 203 13.91 1.53 -7.60
N GLU A 204 14.75 0.60 -8.04
CA GLU A 204 16.11 0.88 -8.48
C GLU A 204 16.13 1.66 -9.80
N LEU A 205 15.29 1.24 -10.74
CA LEU A 205 15.19 1.86 -12.05
C LEU A 205 14.62 3.28 -11.94
N ILE A 206 13.65 3.48 -11.06
CA ILE A 206 12.96 4.77 -10.87
C ILE A 206 13.54 5.62 -9.75
N GLY A 207 14.60 5.19 -9.08
CA GLY A 207 15.25 6.00 -8.07
C GLY A 207 14.46 6.19 -6.77
N GLY A 208 13.79 5.14 -6.31
CA GLY A 208 13.15 5.05 -4.99
C GLY A 208 11.63 4.95 -5.02
N ALA A 209 11.04 4.76 -3.84
CA ALA A 209 9.61 4.59 -3.64
C ALA A 209 8.79 5.84 -4.04
N LYS A 210 9.37 7.04 -3.95
CA LYS A 210 8.70 8.29 -4.37
C LYS A 210 8.22 8.22 -5.83
N ASN A 211 9.07 7.75 -6.73
CA ASN A 211 8.73 7.67 -8.15
C ASN A 211 7.87 6.44 -8.46
N LEU A 212 7.82 5.45 -7.56
CA LEU A 212 6.87 4.34 -7.64
C LEU A 212 5.44 4.85 -7.45
N ASN A 213 5.24 5.84 -6.56
CA ASN A 213 3.93 6.46 -6.34
C ASN A 213 3.37 7.13 -7.60
N SER A 214 4.23 7.64 -8.49
CA SER A 214 3.79 8.21 -9.77
C SER A 214 3.19 7.14 -10.70
N ILE A 215 3.79 5.96 -10.75
CA ILE A 215 3.28 4.82 -11.51
C ILE A 215 2.02 4.26 -10.84
N ASP A 216 2.03 4.19 -9.51
CA ASP A 216 0.90 3.78 -8.67
C ASP A 216 -0.37 4.57 -9.02
N LEU A 217 -0.31 5.90 -8.94
CA LEU A 217 -1.47 6.76 -9.18
C LEU A 217 -2.09 6.53 -10.56
N ILE A 218 -1.27 6.35 -11.60
CA ILE A 218 -1.74 6.03 -12.95
C ILE A 218 -2.48 4.67 -12.97
N ILE A 219 -1.97 3.66 -12.24
CA ILE A 219 -2.63 2.36 -12.09
C ILE A 219 -3.93 2.49 -11.28
N ILE A 220 -3.93 3.25 -10.18
CA ILE A 220 -5.09 3.51 -9.30
C ILE A 220 -6.22 4.18 -10.08
N HIS A 221 -5.93 5.21 -10.87
CA HIS A 221 -6.92 5.89 -11.71
C HIS A 221 -7.54 4.95 -12.75
N ASN A 222 -6.84 3.88 -13.09
CA ASN A 222 -7.26 2.83 -14.00
C ASN A 222 -7.65 1.52 -13.28
N ASN A 223 -8.04 1.57 -12.01
CA ASN A 223 -8.33 0.41 -11.16
C ASN A 223 -9.32 -0.65 -11.71
N LYS A 224 -10.09 -0.31 -12.76
CA LYS A 224 -10.97 -1.25 -13.47
C LYS A 224 -10.22 -2.19 -14.42
N ARG A 225 -9.00 -1.82 -14.82
CA ARG A 225 -8.13 -2.52 -15.75
C ARG A 225 -7.24 -3.52 -15.02
N LYS A 226 -7.67 -4.78 -15.01
CA LYS A 226 -7.05 -5.87 -14.22
C LYS A 226 -5.90 -6.58 -14.93
N GLU A 227 -5.62 -6.23 -16.19
CA GLU A 227 -4.56 -6.83 -17.02
C GLU A 227 -3.14 -6.60 -16.50
N ILE A 228 -2.93 -5.61 -15.62
CA ILE A 228 -1.63 -5.33 -15.00
C ILE A 228 -1.29 -6.28 -13.85
N ILE A 229 -2.31 -6.79 -13.14
CA ILE A 229 -2.17 -7.64 -11.95
C ILE A 229 -1.20 -8.82 -12.14
N PRO A 230 -1.18 -9.55 -13.27
CA PRO A 230 -0.31 -10.71 -13.45
C PRO A 230 1.17 -10.31 -13.55
N ILE A 231 1.43 -9.14 -14.13
CA ILE A 231 2.78 -8.58 -14.26
C ILE A 231 3.29 -8.16 -12.88
N LEU A 232 2.44 -7.49 -12.08
CA LEU A 232 2.77 -7.14 -10.69
C LEU A 232 3.03 -8.39 -9.85
N HIS A 233 2.15 -9.40 -9.94
CA HIS A 233 2.29 -10.65 -9.23
C HIS A 233 3.61 -11.36 -9.56
N LYS A 234 3.95 -11.49 -10.85
CA LYS A 234 5.23 -12.06 -11.28
C LYS A 234 6.43 -11.32 -10.68
N SER A 235 6.32 -10.00 -10.55
CA SER A 235 7.38 -9.14 -10.01
C SER A 235 7.53 -9.31 -8.49
N VAL A 236 6.42 -9.48 -7.77
CA VAL A 236 6.44 -9.89 -6.36
C VAL A 236 7.12 -11.24 -6.21
N ILE A 237 6.72 -12.24 -7.00
CA ILE A 237 7.30 -13.59 -6.95
C ILE A 237 8.81 -13.58 -7.16
N ASN A 238 9.31 -12.70 -8.02
CA ASN A 238 10.72 -12.51 -8.32
C ASN A 238 11.46 -11.58 -7.34
N GLY A 239 10.78 -10.97 -6.37
CA GLY A 239 11.40 -10.06 -5.39
C GLY A 239 11.78 -8.69 -5.95
N THR A 240 11.21 -8.27 -7.08
CA THR A 240 11.45 -6.95 -7.70
C THR A 240 10.34 -5.93 -7.41
N LEU A 241 9.24 -6.37 -6.80
CA LEU A 241 8.15 -5.54 -6.31
C LEU A 241 7.78 -5.96 -4.89
N ASP A 242 7.53 -4.98 -4.01
CA ASP A 242 7.11 -5.27 -2.65
C ASP A 242 5.71 -5.92 -2.63
N ALA A 243 5.62 -7.11 -2.03
CA ALA A 243 4.38 -7.82 -1.73
C ALA A 243 3.33 -6.95 -1.02
N ARG A 244 3.75 -6.10 -0.07
CA ARG A 244 2.84 -5.19 0.65
C ARG A 244 2.22 -4.16 -0.30
N PHE A 245 3.04 -3.61 -1.20
CA PHE A 245 2.62 -2.66 -2.21
C PHE A 245 1.62 -3.30 -3.19
N PHE A 246 1.95 -4.48 -3.73
CA PHE A 246 1.04 -5.22 -4.62
C PHE A 246 -0.31 -5.53 -3.95
N ALA A 247 -0.29 -5.87 -2.66
CA ALA A 247 -1.50 -6.11 -1.90
C ALA A 247 -2.40 -4.87 -1.78
N GLY A 248 -1.79 -3.68 -1.65
CA GLY A 248 -2.50 -2.39 -1.73
C GLY A 248 -3.15 -2.18 -3.10
N ILE A 249 -2.43 -2.42 -4.19
CA ILE A 249 -2.97 -2.31 -5.55
C ILE A 249 -4.17 -3.24 -5.76
N LEU A 250 -4.09 -4.51 -5.31
CA LEU A 250 -5.21 -5.45 -5.40
C LEU A 250 -6.47 -4.91 -4.73
N ASP A 251 -6.33 -4.35 -3.54
CA ASP A 251 -7.44 -3.79 -2.78
C ASP A 251 -8.05 -2.55 -3.48
N ILE A 252 -7.23 -1.61 -3.96
CA ILE A 252 -7.68 -0.42 -4.71
C ILE A 252 -8.37 -0.84 -6.02
N CYS A 253 -7.84 -1.86 -6.71
CA CYS A 253 -8.45 -2.47 -7.88
C CYS A 253 -9.75 -3.24 -7.59
N ASN A 254 -10.22 -3.21 -6.33
CA ASN A 254 -11.40 -3.92 -5.87
C ASN A 254 -11.31 -5.42 -6.26
N TYR A 255 -10.10 -5.98 -6.24
CA TYR A 255 -9.83 -7.35 -6.64
C TYR A 255 -10.08 -8.28 -5.46
N LYS A 256 -11.06 -9.18 -5.61
CA LYS A 256 -11.37 -10.21 -4.61
C LYS A 256 -10.87 -11.56 -5.08
N ILE A 257 -9.93 -12.15 -4.35
CA ILE A 257 -9.47 -13.53 -4.61
C ILE A 257 -10.65 -14.48 -4.36
N ASN A 258 -10.93 -15.33 -5.34
CA ASN A 258 -12.10 -16.22 -5.39
C ASN A 258 -13.43 -15.48 -5.20
N ASN A 259 -13.48 -14.20 -5.56
CA ASN A 259 -14.59 -13.29 -5.30
C ASN A 259 -15.02 -13.21 -3.81
N GLU A 260 -14.16 -13.64 -2.89
CA GLU A 260 -14.46 -13.81 -1.45
C GLU A 260 -13.66 -12.83 -0.59
N PHE A 261 -12.37 -12.62 -0.89
CA PHE A 261 -11.45 -11.89 0.00
C PHE A 261 -10.72 -10.76 -0.72
N TYR A 262 -10.63 -9.57 -0.13
CA TYR A 262 -9.49 -8.69 -0.43
C TYR A 262 -8.32 -9.10 0.45
N ILE A 263 -7.10 -8.86 -0.04
CA ILE A 263 -5.93 -9.48 0.54
C ILE A 263 -5.40 -8.71 1.75
N SER A 264 -5.53 -7.38 1.75
CA SER A 264 -5.08 -6.50 2.83
C SER A 264 -6.24 -5.97 3.68
N GLN A 265 -7.37 -5.60 3.07
CA GLN A 265 -8.61 -5.09 3.69
C GLN A 265 -8.44 -4.18 4.90
N SER A 266 -7.62 -3.16 4.74
CA SER A 266 -7.40 -2.14 5.74
C SER A 266 -8.03 -0.83 5.23
N VAL A 267 -8.98 -0.27 5.97
CA VAL A 267 -9.53 1.06 5.68
C VAL A 267 -9.22 1.97 6.85
N TRP A 268 -8.51 3.06 6.56
CA TRP A 268 -8.23 4.10 7.54
C TRP A 268 -9.31 5.17 7.44
N PHE A 269 -10.08 5.35 8.51
CA PHE A 269 -11.09 6.41 8.61
C PHE A 269 -10.43 7.70 9.06
N ILE A 270 -10.35 8.66 8.14
CA ILE A 270 -9.57 9.89 8.31
C ILE A 270 -10.15 10.78 9.42
N ASN A 271 -11.48 10.79 9.58
CA ASN A 271 -12.19 11.77 10.43
C ASN A 271 -11.65 11.86 11.87
N GLU A 272 -11.23 10.73 12.45
CA GLU A 272 -10.70 10.68 13.83
C GLU A 272 -9.44 9.77 13.94
N GLY A 273 -8.81 9.40 12.82
CA GLY A 273 -7.66 8.49 12.83
C GLY A 273 -8.00 7.09 13.38
N ILE A 274 -9.22 6.61 13.11
CA ILE A 274 -9.66 5.26 13.46
C ILE A 274 -9.32 4.33 12.31
N PHE A 275 -8.83 3.15 12.66
CA PHE A 275 -8.65 2.10 11.68
C PHE A 275 -9.76 1.07 11.74
N SER A 276 -10.16 0.56 10.57
CA SER A 276 -11.10 -0.55 10.48
C SER A 276 -10.59 -1.69 9.62
N SER A 277 -10.98 -2.90 9.99
CA SER A 277 -10.70 -4.12 9.24
C SER A 277 -11.89 -5.08 9.30
N GLN A 278 -12.01 -5.98 8.32
CA GLN A 278 -13.10 -6.96 8.30
C GLN A 278 -12.89 -8.06 9.36
N LYS A 279 -14.01 -8.55 9.92
CA LYS A 279 -14.05 -9.74 10.78
C LYS A 279 -14.22 -10.98 9.92
N TYR A 280 -13.36 -11.95 10.15
CA TYR A 280 -13.41 -13.25 9.48
C TYR A 280 -13.62 -14.39 10.47
N SER A 281 -14.42 -15.38 10.08
CA SER A 281 -14.48 -16.66 10.79
C SER A 281 -13.13 -17.38 10.74
N LYS A 282 -12.89 -18.33 11.66
CA LYS A 282 -11.65 -19.13 11.66
C LYS A 282 -11.37 -19.81 10.31
N LYS A 283 -12.41 -20.32 9.65
CA LYS A 283 -12.31 -20.97 8.33
C LYS A 283 -11.92 -19.98 7.23
N GLN A 284 -12.51 -18.78 7.26
CA GLN A 284 -12.17 -17.69 6.34
C GLN A 284 -10.73 -17.21 6.54
N LEU A 285 -10.31 -16.99 7.80
CA LEU A 285 -8.93 -16.62 8.12
C LEU A 285 -7.91 -17.65 7.62
N ALA A 286 -8.19 -18.95 7.78
CA ALA A 286 -7.30 -20.00 7.27
C ALA A 286 -7.12 -19.92 5.74
N LYS A 287 -8.19 -19.66 4.99
CA LYS A 287 -8.13 -19.45 3.54
C LYS A 287 -7.37 -18.17 3.18
N LEU A 288 -7.75 -17.04 3.79
CA LEU A 288 -7.11 -15.75 3.54
C LEU A 288 -5.61 -15.81 3.83
N ASN A 289 -5.20 -16.43 4.94
CA ASN A 289 -3.79 -16.59 5.29
C ASN A 289 -3.04 -17.49 4.28
N LYS A 290 -3.71 -18.44 3.62
CA LYS A 290 -3.10 -19.20 2.53
C LYS A 290 -2.82 -18.30 1.32
N TYR A 291 -3.73 -17.40 0.97
CA TYR A 291 -3.54 -16.44 -0.14
C TYR A 291 -2.52 -15.36 0.19
N ARG A 292 -2.57 -14.79 1.40
CA ARG A 292 -1.55 -13.85 1.89
C ARG A 292 -0.17 -14.49 1.79
N LYS A 293 -0.04 -15.72 2.30
CA LYS A 293 1.21 -16.47 2.23
C LYS A 293 1.69 -16.68 0.79
N SER A 294 0.82 -16.90 -0.20
CA SER A 294 1.24 -17.19 -1.59
C SER A 294 1.90 -16.00 -2.29
N ILE A 295 1.68 -14.78 -1.79
CA ILE A 295 2.37 -13.56 -2.25
C ILE A 295 3.35 -13.03 -1.20
N TYR A 296 3.85 -13.90 -0.32
CA TYR A 296 4.80 -13.59 0.74
C TYR A 296 4.31 -12.67 1.86
N LEU A 297 3.00 -12.43 2.01
CA LEU A 297 2.48 -11.68 3.16
C LEU A 297 2.43 -12.53 4.44
N ASP A 298 2.49 -11.85 5.58
CA ASP A 298 2.25 -12.43 6.90
C ASP A 298 0.77 -12.81 7.11
N SER A 299 0.45 -13.36 8.28
CA SER A 299 -0.94 -13.67 8.60
C SER A 299 -1.77 -12.39 8.78
N PHE A 300 -3.06 -12.44 8.44
CA PHE A 300 -3.97 -11.31 8.59
C PHE A 300 -4.06 -10.82 10.03
N ASN A 301 -3.98 -11.72 11.01
CA ASN A 301 -3.99 -11.35 12.43
C ASN A 301 -2.72 -10.58 12.81
N THR A 302 -1.56 -11.05 12.36
CA THR A 302 -0.27 -10.38 12.60
C THR A 302 -0.28 -8.98 11.98
N PHE A 303 -0.80 -8.86 10.77
CA PHE A 303 -1.02 -7.57 10.11
C PHE A 303 -1.95 -6.65 10.90
N GLN A 304 -3.06 -7.14 11.44
CA GLN A 304 -3.94 -6.35 12.32
C GLN A 304 -3.23 -5.89 13.60
N ASP A 305 -2.40 -6.75 14.22
CA ASP A 305 -1.65 -6.39 15.43
C ASP A 305 -0.62 -5.30 15.17
N LYS A 306 0.05 -5.38 14.01
CA LYS A 306 0.95 -4.35 13.52
C LYS A 306 0.27 -3.00 13.34
N ILE A 307 -0.92 -2.97 12.72
CA ILE A 307 -1.67 -1.73 12.54
C ILE A 307 -2.12 -1.14 13.88
N LYS A 308 -2.63 -1.96 14.81
CA LYS A 308 -2.98 -1.51 16.17
C LYS A 308 -1.79 -0.85 16.85
N TRP A 309 -0.61 -1.44 16.71
CA TRP A 309 0.62 -0.92 17.30
C TRP A 309 1.00 0.43 16.69
N THR A 310 0.96 0.57 15.35
CA THR A 310 1.28 1.84 14.66
C THR A 310 0.33 2.97 15.04
N ILE A 311 -0.96 2.68 15.18
CA ILE A 311 -1.95 3.70 15.60
C ILE A 311 -1.64 4.23 17.00
N ARG A 312 -1.15 3.37 17.90
CA ARG A 312 -0.75 3.72 19.27
C ARG A 312 0.63 4.37 19.32
N ASN A 313 1.48 4.09 18.34
CA ASN A 313 2.86 4.57 18.25
C ASN A 313 3.13 5.27 16.91
N PRO A 314 2.45 6.40 16.64
CA PRO A 314 2.55 7.08 15.34
C PRO A 314 3.97 7.61 15.03
N GLN A 315 4.83 7.72 16.04
CA GLN A 315 6.24 8.08 15.88
C GLN A 315 7.08 6.97 15.23
N TYR A 316 6.62 5.72 15.29
CA TYR A 316 7.30 4.57 14.69
C TYR A 316 6.46 4.14 13.48
N TYR A 317 6.71 4.80 12.35
CA TYR A 317 5.90 4.63 11.16
C TYR A 317 6.23 3.32 10.43
N PHE A 318 5.47 2.27 10.70
CA PHE A 318 5.39 1.17 9.76
C PHE A 318 4.60 1.63 8.53
N ASN A 319 5.29 1.80 7.40
CA ASN A 319 4.63 2.00 6.13
C ASN A 319 4.02 0.67 5.68
N PHE A 320 2.89 0.28 6.27
CA PHE A 320 2.01 -0.66 5.62
C PHE A 320 1.48 0.07 4.41
N ALA A 321 1.90 -0.33 3.20
CA ALA A 321 1.42 0.19 1.92
C ALA A 321 -0.13 0.19 1.75
N THR A 322 -0.85 -0.26 2.76
CA THR A 322 -2.29 -0.36 2.88
C THR A 322 -2.93 0.84 3.60
N MET A 323 -2.14 1.79 4.14
CA MET A 323 -2.68 3.05 4.71
C MET A 323 -3.16 4.05 3.65
N ASN A 324 -3.05 3.72 2.35
CA ASN A 324 -3.51 4.56 1.25
C ASN A 324 -5.02 4.44 0.97
N ASN A 325 -5.70 3.42 1.52
CA ASN A 325 -7.17 3.37 1.52
C ASN A 325 -7.72 4.21 2.67
N GLN A 326 -7.49 5.51 2.55
CA GLN A 326 -8.07 6.51 3.40
C GLN A 326 -9.50 6.77 2.93
N MET A 327 -10.48 6.64 3.82
CA MET A 327 -11.89 6.85 3.50
C MET A 327 -12.42 7.98 4.36
N TYR A 328 -12.89 9.04 3.71
CA TYR A 328 -13.81 9.99 4.31
C TYR A 328 -15.19 9.35 4.34
N LEU A 329 -15.77 9.24 5.53
CA LEU A 329 -17.15 8.85 5.71
C LEU A 329 -17.96 10.10 6.06
N SER A 330 -19.21 10.15 5.62
CA SER A 330 -20.16 11.11 6.21
C SER A 330 -20.32 10.83 7.71
N ASP A 331 -20.67 11.85 8.49
CA ASP A 331 -20.93 11.69 9.93
C ASP A 331 -21.98 10.59 10.19
N GLU A 332 -23.00 10.50 9.34
CA GLU A 332 -24.01 9.45 9.40
C GLU A 332 -23.42 8.04 9.24
N GLU A 333 -22.65 7.80 8.17
CA GLU A 333 -22.01 6.51 7.94
C GLU A 333 -21.01 6.17 9.05
N PHE A 334 -20.22 7.16 9.48
CA PHE A 334 -19.23 7.00 10.51
C PHE A 334 -19.86 6.64 11.86
N TYR A 335 -20.81 7.43 12.36
CA TYR A 335 -21.44 7.18 13.66
C TYR A 335 -22.30 5.92 13.65
N SER A 336 -22.96 5.59 12.53
CA SER A 336 -23.66 4.31 12.38
C SER A 336 -22.70 3.12 12.58
N ILE A 337 -21.52 3.15 11.96
CA ILE A 337 -20.51 2.08 12.12
C ILE A 337 -20.04 1.99 13.58
N ILE A 338 -19.83 3.13 14.25
CA ILE A 338 -19.41 3.19 15.66
C ILE A 338 -20.47 2.53 16.56
N LEU A 339 -21.74 2.89 16.40
CA LEU A 339 -22.84 2.37 17.21
C LEU A 339 -23.08 0.88 16.97
N ASP A 340 -23.01 0.41 15.72
CA ASP A 340 -23.12 -1.00 15.38
C ASP A 340 -22.02 -1.84 16.03
N ASN A 341 -20.80 -1.29 16.10
CA ASN A 341 -19.68 -1.95 16.76
C ASN A 341 -19.90 -2.04 18.28
N ALA A 342 -20.31 -0.93 18.89
CA ALA A 342 -20.56 -0.82 20.33
C ALA A 342 -21.66 -1.76 20.81
N ASN A 343 -22.73 -1.89 20.02
CA ASN A 343 -23.89 -2.70 20.36
C ASN A 343 -23.66 -4.21 20.16
N LYS A 344 -22.50 -4.62 19.65
CA LYS A 344 -22.13 -6.02 19.28
C LYS A 344 -23.16 -6.71 18.37
N LYS A 345 -24.12 -5.95 17.83
CA LYS A 345 -25.16 -6.43 16.92
C LYS A 345 -24.54 -6.46 15.52
N LYS A 346 -23.98 -7.62 15.14
CA LYS A 346 -23.65 -7.96 13.74
C LYS A 346 -22.54 -7.15 13.04
N SER A 347 -21.82 -6.22 13.69
CA SER A 347 -20.76 -5.47 12.98
C SER A 347 -19.68 -6.40 12.40
N GLU A 348 -19.60 -6.44 11.07
CA GLU A 348 -18.60 -7.18 10.29
C GLU A 348 -17.21 -6.55 10.35
N LYS A 349 -17.01 -5.46 11.10
CA LYS A 349 -15.75 -4.74 11.19
C LYS A 349 -15.17 -4.76 12.61
N PHE A 350 -13.84 -4.79 12.73
CA PHE A 350 -13.12 -4.36 13.94
C PHE A 350 -12.77 -2.89 13.78
N LEU A 351 -12.92 -2.13 14.86
CA LEU A 351 -12.47 -0.75 14.96
C LEU A 351 -11.30 -0.68 15.93
N TYR A 352 -10.29 0.11 15.58
CA TYR A 352 -9.11 0.31 16.40
C TYR A 352 -8.90 1.79 16.66
N PHE A 353 -8.79 2.10 17.94
CA PHE A 353 -8.65 3.45 18.46
C PHE A 353 -7.22 3.67 18.97
N LYS A 354 -6.76 4.92 18.87
CA LYS A 354 -5.47 5.39 19.40
C LYS A 354 -5.36 5.25 20.90
N SER A 355 -6.47 5.44 21.62
CA SER A 355 -6.53 5.26 23.06
C SER A 355 -7.93 4.90 23.51
N ASP A 356 -8.05 4.33 24.71
CA ASP A 356 -9.34 4.06 25.36
C ASP A 356 -10.13 5.37 25.59
N GLU A 357 -9.44 6.49 25.77
CA GLU A 357 -10.04 7.83 25.89
C GLU A 357 -10.66 8.27 24.56
N GLN A 358 -9.95 8.08 23.45
CA GLN A 358 -10.49 8.35 22.12
C GLN A 358 -11.73 7.49 21.86
N GLU A 359 -11.67 6.20 22.16
CA GLU A 359 -12.81 5.29 22.01
C GLU A 359 -14.03 5.80 22.79
N LYS A 360 -13.87 6.12 24.07
CA LYS A 360 -14.96 6.66 24.91
C LYS A 360 -15.55 7.94 24.36
N ARG A 361 -14.70 8.89 23.93
CA ARG A 361 -15.13 10.18 23.36
C ARG A 361 -15.96 9.97 22.10
N ILE A 362 -15.49 9.13 21.18
CA ILE A 362 -16.16 8.90 19.90
C ILE A 362 -17.47 8.14 20.09
N LEU A 363 -17.50 7.15 21.00
CA LEU A 363 -18.72 6.45 21.37
C LEU A 363 -19.77 7.40 21.98
N LEU A 364 -19.35 8.36 22.80
CA LEU A 364 -20.26 9.36 23.36
C LEU A 364 -20.87 10.23 22.26
N ARG A 365 -20.03 10.79 21.36
CA ARG A 365 -20.50 11.60 20.23
C ARG A 365 -21.45 10.84 19.32
N ALA A 366 -21.17 9.57 19.04
CA ALA A 366 -22.04 8.73 18.23
C ALA A 366 -23.44 8.56 18.86
N LYS A 367 -23.52 8.42 20.18
CA LYS A 367 -24.80 8.34 20.91
C LYS A 367 -25.54 9.67 20.94
N GLU A 368 -24.83 10.78 21.11
CA GLU A 368 -25.41 12.13 21.05
C GLU A 368 -26.01 12.42 19.67
N TRP A 369 -25.29 12.04 18.61
CA TRP A 369 -25.75 12.15 17.23
C TRP A 369 -27.02 11.32 16.97
N ASP A 370 -27.06 10.07 17.45
CA ASP A 370 -28.24 9.18 17.31
C ASP A 370 -29.48 9.77 17.99
N LEU A 371 -29.31 10.33 19.19
CA LEU A 371 -30.39 11.00 19.92
C LEU A 371 -30.90 12.26 19.19
N GLN A 372 -30.00 13.07 18.63
CA GLN A 372 -30.37 14.26 17.86
C GLN A 372 -31.20 13.88 16.62
N LYS A 373 -30.77 12.86 15.88
CA LYS A 373 -31.49 12.36 14.70
C LYS A 373 -32.88 11.81 15.05
N HIS A 374 -33.03 11.14 16.18
CA HIS A 374 -34.33 10.67 16.64
C HIS A 374 -35.30 11.82 16.95
N ASN A 375 -34.82 12.88 17.63
CA ASN A 375 -35.65 14.05 17.95
C ASN A 375 -36.05 14.89 16.72
N GLU A 376 -35.24 14.88 15.66
CA GLU A 376 -35.55 15.55 14.39
C GLU A 376 -36.60 14.81 13.56
N ASN A 377 -36.76 13.49 13.73
CA ASN A 377 -37.77 12.70 13.04
C ASN A 377 -39.13 12.64 13.77
N GLU A 378 -39.19 13.11 15.03
CA GLU A 378 -40.42 13.19 15.83
C GLU A 378 -41.11 14.56 15.77
N ASN A 379 -40.45 15.57 15.19
CA ASN A 379 -41.03 16.89 14.88
C ASN A 379 -41.32 17.01 13.37
#